data_AF-A0A505HAH7-F1
#
_entry.id   AF-A0A505HAH7-F1
#
_cell.length_a   1.000
_cell.length_b   1.000
_cell.length_c   1.000
_cell.angle_alpha   90.00
_cell.angle_beta   90.00
_cell.angle_gamma   90.00
#
_symmetry.space_group_name_H-M   'P 1'
#
loop_
_entity.id
_entity.type
_entity.pdbx_description
1 polymer ?
#
loop_
_entity_poly.entity_id
_entity_poly.type
_entity_poly.pdbx_seq_one_letter_code
_entity_poly.pdbx_strand_id
1 'polypeptide(L)' 'MAWSWRYEGTNGDAVDGPDESFTSQADAESWIGQTWRELAASGVTTVVLVEDDRVDYRMSLQPPAE' A
#
# COMPACT_ATOMS: atom_id res chain seq x y z
N MET A 1 -7.99 15.64 -4.33
CA MET A 1 -8.47 14.25 -4.14
C MET A 1 -7.57 13.33 -4.94
N ALA A 2 -6.34 13.18 -4.48
CA ALA A 2 -5.40 12.21 -5.03
C ALA A 2 -5.30 11.05 -4.03
N TRP A 3 -5.28 9.84 -4.57
CA TRP A 3 -5.13 8.61 -3.79
C TRP A 3 -3.66 8.21 -3.81
N SER A 4 -3.11 7.82 -2.67
CA SER A 4 -1.72 7.39 -2.54
C SER A 4 -1.60 6.24 -1.54
N TRP A 5 -0.54 5.46 -1.65
CA TRP A 5 -0.26 4.36 -0.73
C TRP A 5 0.80 4.79 0.29
N ARG A 6 0.53 4.52 1.56
CA ARG A 6 1.55 4.48 2.63
C ARG A 6 1.91 3.03 2.89
N TYR A 7 3.17 2.78 3.20
CA TYR A 7 3.72 1.44 3.37
C TYR A 7 4.19 1.27 4.81
N GLU A 8 3.90 0.10 5.37
CA GLU A 8 4.31 -0.30 6.71
C GLU A 8 5.05 -1.64 6.64
N GLY A 9 6.15 -1.73 7.37
CA GLY A 9 6.95 -2.95 7.50
C GLY A 9 6.41 -3.90 8.58
N THR A 10 7.11 -5.03 8.77
CA THR A 10 6.70 -6.12 9.70
C THR A 10 6.38 -5.66 11.12
N ASN A 11 7.03 -4.60 11.60
CA ASN A 11 6.86 -4.08 12.95
C ASN A 11 5.81 -2.97 13.06
N GLY A 12 5.14 -2.61 11.96
CA GLY A 12 4.26 -1.43 11.87
C GLY A 12 5.02 -0.11 11.71
N ASP A 13 6.32 -0.15 11.46
CA ASP A 13 7.11 1.03 11.13
C ASP A 13 6.79 1.49 9.70
N ALA A 14 6.71 2.81 9.48
CA ALA A 14 6.59 3.36 8.15
C ALA A 14 7.85 3.02 7.33
N VAL A 15 7.66 2.47 6.13
CA VAL A 15 8.75 2.13 5.21
C VAL A 15 8.64 2.99 3.97
N ASP A 16 9.79 3.36 3.42
CA ASP A 16 9.86 4.05 2.13
C ASP A 16 9.33 3.12 1.01
N GLY A 17 8.61 3.73 0.08
CA GLY A 17 8.06 3.04 -1.08
C GLY A 17 7.74 4.01 -2.21
N PRO A 18 7.10 3.53 -3.29
CA PRO A 18 6.75 4.35 -4.44
C PRO A 18 5.83 5.53 -4.07
N ASP A 19 6.21 6.75 -4.43
CA ASP A 19 5.36 7.93 -4.26
C ASP A 19 4.40 8.05 -5.45
N GLU A 20 3.47 7.10 -5.56
CA GLU A 20 2.54 7.02 -6.67
C GLU A 20 1.20 7.67 -6.29
N SER A 21 0.72 8.59 -7.14
CA SER A 21 -0.55 9.28 -6.95
C SER A 21 -1.57 8.87 -8.02
N PHE A 22 -2.76 8.47 -7.58
CA PHE A 22 -3.84 7.97 -8.43
C PHE A 22 -5.03 8.92 -8.43
N THR A 23 -5.76 8.93 -9.54
CA THR A 23 -6.99 9.72 -9.70
C THR A 23 -8.21 9.07 -9.06
N SER A 24 -8.16 7.77 -8.76
CA SER A 24 -9.26 6.99 -8.18
C SER A 24 -8.74 5.86 -7.28
N GLN A 25 -9.55 5.44 -6.31
CA GLN A 25 -9.29 4.25 -5.49
C GLN A 25 -9.09 2.98 -6.34
N ALA A 26 -9.93 2.79 -7.36
CA ALA A 26 -9.83 1.62 -8.25
C ALA A 26 -8.48 1.54 -9.00
N ASP A 27 -7.92 2.68 -9.43
CA ASP A 27 -6.60 2.74 -10.06
C ASP A 27 -5.50 2.37 -9.04
N ALA A 28 -5.61 2.89 -7.81
CA ALA A 28 -4.69 2.56 -6.72
C ALA A 28 -4.73 1.07 -6.35
N GLU A 29 -5.93 0.48 -6.28
CA GLU A 29 -6.15 -0.95 -6.03
C GLU A 29 -5.64 -1.83 -7.19
N SER A 30 -5.79 -1.38 -8.43
CA SER A 30 -5.25 -2.09 -9.58
C SER A 30 -3.72 -2.08 -9.59
N TRP A 31 -3.11 -0.96 -9.20
CA TRP A 31 -1.66 -0.84 -9.07
C TRP A 31 -1.11 -1.74 -7.97
N ILE A 32 -1.70 -1.72 -6.77
CA ILE A 32 -1.23 -2.55 -5.66
C ILE A 32 -1.36 -4.05 -6.00
N GLY A 33 -2.43 -4.45 -6.68
CA GLY A 33 -2.62 -5.82 -7.16
C GLY A 33 -1.54 -6.30 -8.13
N GLN A 34 -0.81 -5.39 -8.78
CA GLN A 34 0.30 -5.69 -9.68
C GLN A 34 1.66 -5.65 -8.96
N THR A 35 1.87 -4.68 -8.06
CA THR A 35 3.19 -4.48 -7.42
C THR A 35 3.34 -5.11 -6.03
N TRP A 36 2.26 -5.63 -5.41
CA TRP A 36 2.31 -6.14 -4.03
C TRP A 36 3.43 -7.15 -3.76
N ARG A 37 3.79 -7.97 -4.75
CA ARG A 37 4.89 -8.95 -4.62
C ARG A 37 6.25 -8.27 -4.47
N GLU A 38 6.47 -7.20 -5.22
CA GLU A 38 7.71 -6.42 -5.17
C GLU A 38 7.79 -5.65 -3.85
N LEU A 39 6.67 -5.04 -3.43
CA LEU A 39 6.56 -4.39 -2.13
C LEU A 39 6.83 -5.38 -0.98
N ALA A 40 6.19 -6.54 -1.01
CA ALA A 40 6.41 -7.59 -0.02
C ALA A 40 7.86 -8.09 0.00
N ALA A 41 8.48 -8.26 -1.17
CA ALA A 41 9.90 -8.60 -1.29
C ALA A 41 10.82 -7.49 -0.75
N SER A 42 10.38 -6.24 -0.83
CA SER A 42 11.06 -5.08 -0.24
C SER A 42 10.85 -4.95 1.27
N GLY A 43 10.07 -5.84 1.90
CA GLY A 43 9.81 -5.83 3.34
C GLY A 43 8.53 -5.09 3.76
N VAL A 44 7.71 -4.63 2.81
CA VAL A 44 6.38 -4.07 3.09
C VAL A 44 5.43 -5.19 3.50
N THR A 45 4.79 -5.06 4.65
CA THR A 45 3.79 -6.04 5.11
C THR A 45 2.38 -5.52 5.08
N THR A 46 2.21 -4.20 5.17
CA THR A 46 0.90 -3.55 5.18
C THR A 46 0.95 -2.32 4.30
N VAL A 47 -0.14 -2.09 3.58
CA VAL A 47 -0.35 -0.90 2.77
C VAL A 47 -1.62 -0.20 3.18
N VAL A 48 -1.54 1.11 3.23
CA VAL A 48 -2.60 1.99 3.70
C VAL A 48 -2.92 2.96 2.58
N LEU A 49 -4.15 2.89 2.09
CA LEU A 49 -4.66 3.79 1.08
C LEU A 49 -5.06 5.11 1.75
N VAL A 50 -4.48 6.20 1.28
CA VAL A 50 -4.74 7.55 1.79
C VAL A 50 -5.32 8.41 0.67
N GLU A 51 -6.41 9.09 0.96
CA GLU A 51 -6.98 10.15 0.12
C GLU A 51 -6.60 11.50 0.74
N ASP A 52 -5.69 12.23 0.10
CA ASP A 52 -5.15 13.52 0.58
C ASP A 52 -4.41 13.38 1.94
N ASP A 53 -5.14 13.40 3.06
CA ASP A 53 -4.61 13.12 4.41
C ASP A 53 -5.46 12.09 5.18
N ARG A 54 -6.56 11.61 4.58
CA ARG A 54 -7.47 10.65 5.22
C ARG A 54 -7.08 9.21 4.88
N VAL A 55 -6.85 8.39 5.89
CA VAL A 55 -6.77 6.93 5.71
C VAL A 55 -8.15 6.41 5.33
N ASP A 56 -8.25 5.80 4.17
CA ASP A 56 -9.49 5.25 3.63
C ASP A 56 -9.54 3.73 3.80
N TYR A 57 -8.43 3.05 3.51
CA TYR A 57 -8.36 1.59 3.53
C TYR A 57 -6.99 1.11 3.99
N ARG A 58 -6.95 -0.10 4.57
CA ARG A 58 -5.70 -0.77 4.96
C ARG A 58 -5.76 -2.25 4.59
N MET A 59 -4.65 -2.79 4.08
CA MET A 59 -4.55 -4.18 3.67
C MET A 59 -3.17 -4.77 3.99
N SER A 60 -3.16 -6.00 4.45
CA SER A 60 -1.91 -6.76 4.62
C SER A 60 -1.49 -7.37 3.27
N LEU A 61 -0.22 -7.17 2.91
CA LEU A 61 0.45 -7.82 1.78
C LEU A 61 1.08 -9.16 2.15
N GLN A 62 1.07 -9.53 3.43
CA GLN A 62 1.57 -10.82 3.87
C GLN A 62 0.72 -11.93 3.26
N PRO A 63 1.34 -12.98 2.70
CA PRO A 63 0.59 -14.16 2.30
C PRO A 63 -0.14 -14.71 3.53
N PRO A 64 -1.37 -15.24 3.37
CA PRO A 64 -2.01 -15.97 4.45
C PRO A 64 -1.07 -17.08 4.90
N ALA A 65 -0.72 -17.10 6.20
CA ALA A 65 0.02 -18.21 6.76
C ALA A 65 -0.82 -19.48 6.57
N GLU A 66 -0.30 -20.44 5.80
CA GLU A 66 -0.91 -21.76 5.59
C GLU A 66 -0.93 -22.60 6.87
#